data_AF-A0A2F0AGY3-F1
#
_entry.id   AF-A0A2F0AGY3-F1
#
_cell.length_a   1.000
_cell.length_b   1.000
_cell.length_c   1.000
_cell.angle_alpha   90.00
_cell.angle_beta   90.00
_cell.angle_gamma   90.00
#
_symmetry.space_group_name_H-M   'P 1'
#
loop_
_entity.id
_entity.type
_entity.pdbx_description
1 polymer ?
#
loop_
_entity_poly.entity_id
_entity_poly.type
_entity_poly.pdbx_seq_one_letter_code
_entity_poly.pdbx_strand_id
1 'polypeptide(L)'
;MNKILILFFFIFTANIVAKEVLVNITGIAKVGKECFLNLSFQNESTLLIENVNLLVYSFDKNNLLLGKSEVILNKIRKKQPYKIFTSVEMTSVRFCEKIKKIDLVVTDCFSKSQEKIKTCNNFFRIDDKKSVIESLEVSISENTNYYIKNINKDFFIPELNVSLKVLDIETAERYKIRNYKNGLVVINKDNNFFKEGDLIIEAEMNSIFKIKDLNEKIKLVKNNKKKSILISLVRKQEEKFVAVFLK
;
A
#
# COMPACT_ATOMS: atom_id res chain seq x y z
N MET A 1 -6.83 -51.03 -21.88
CA MET A 1 -6.64 -50.74 -20.44
C MET A 1 -5.57 -49.66 -20.32
N ASN A 2 -5.81 -48.35 -20.48
CA ASN A 2 -6.81 -47.48 -19.85
C ASN A 2 -7.00 -47.79 -18.37
N LYS A 3 -6.06 -47.31 -17.53
CA LYS A 3 -6.30 -47.02 -16.09
C LYS A 3 -5.15 -46.32 -15.34
N ILE A 4 -3.99 -46.05 -15.96
CA ILE A 4 -2.84 -45.46 -15.24
C ILE A 4 -2.71 -43.93 -15.43
N LEU A 5 -3.43 -43.32 -16.38
CA LEU A 5 -3.25 -41.89 -16.70
C LEU A 5 -4.11 -40.91 -15.88
N ILE A 6 -4.95 -41.38 -14.95
CA ILE A 6 -5.90 -40.51 -14.21
C ILE A 6 -5.39 -40.16 -12.81
N LEU A 7 -4.38 -40.87 -12.26
CA LEU A 7 -3.89 -40.58 -10.91
C LEU A 7 -2.92 -39.39 -10.82
N PHE A 8 -2.31 -38.98 -11.94
CA PHE A 8 -1.40 -37.82 -11.95
C PHE A 8 -2.13 -36.47 -12.06
N PHE A 9 -3.41 -36.46 -12.44
CA PHE A 9 -4.19 -35.22 -12.55
C PHE A 9 -4.85 -34.78 -11.23
N PHE A 10 -4.92 -35.67 -10.23
CA PHE A 10 -5.56 -35.37 -8.93
C PHE A 10 -4.61 -34.93 -7.81
N ILE A 11 -3.28 -34.92 -8.04
CA ILE A 11 -2.29 -34.57 -7.01
C ILE A 11 -1.87 -33.10 -7.05
N PHE A 12 -2.18 -32.36 -8.13
CA PHE A 12 -1.71 -30.98 -8.32
C PHE A 12 -2.73 -29.87 -8.03
N THR A 13 -3.93 -30.18 -7.55
CA THR A 13 -4.91 -29.17 -7.10
C THR A 13 -5.16 -29.18 -5.60
N ALA A 14 -4.22 -29.72 -4.81
CA ALA A 14 -4.08 -29.27 -3.44
C ALA A 14 -3.69 -27.80 -3.51
N ASN A 15 -4.69 -26.92 -3.42
CA ASN A 15 -4.53 -25.49 -3.24
C ASN A 15 -3.31 -25.28 -2.35
N ILE A 16 -2.22 -24.76 -2.93
CA ILE A 16 -1.13 -24.16 -2.18
C ILE A 16 -1.74 -22.88 -1.62
N VAL A 17 -2.62 -23.03 -0.63
CA VAL A 17 -2.96 -21.97 0.30
C VAL A 17 -1.65 -21.73 1.01
N ALA A 18 -0.88 -20.77 0.52
CA ALA A 18 0.27 -20.28 1.24
C ALA A 18 -0.25 -20.00 2.66
N LYS A 19 0.26 -20.74 3.64
CA LYS A 19 -0.14 -20.49 5.01
C LYS A 19 0.39 -19.10 5.35
N GLU A 20 -0.50 -18.22 5.76
CA GLU A 20 -0.24 -16.80 5.96
C GLU A 20 -0.21 -16.45 7.46
N VAL A 21 0.30 -15.28 7.76
CA VAL A 21 0.11 -14.55 9.00
C VAL A 21 -1.20 -13.78 8.87
N LEU A 22 -2.16 -14.14 9.70
CA LEU A 22 -3.47 -13.52 9.73
C LEU A 22 -3.45 -12.33 10.69
N VAL A 23 -3.91 -11.17 10.22
CA VAL A 23 -4.06 -9.95 11.01
C VAL A 23 -5.49 -9.46 10.93
N ASN A 24 -6.08 -9.07 12.06
CA ASN A 24 -7.43 -8.54 12.12
C ASN A 24 -7.46 -7.30 13.00
N ILE A 25 -8.23 -6.28 12.61
CA ILE A 25 -8.60 -5.18 13.50
C ILE A 25 -9.97 -5.48 14.09
N THR A 26 -9.98 -5.83 15.37
CA THR A 26 -11.18 -6.25 16.08
C THR A 26 -12.01 -5.09 16.64
N GLY A 27 -11.47 -3.87 16.66
CA GLY A 27 -12.23 -2.68 17.05
C GLY A 27 -11.38 -1.47 17.38
N ILE A 28 -12.08 -0.37 17.66
CA ILE A 28 -11.51 0.91 18.07
C ILE A 28 -12.22 1.32 19.36
N ALA A 29 -11.46 1.73 20.38
CA ALA A 29 -12.00 2.15 21.65
C ALA A 29 -11.46 3.54 22.03
N LYS A 30 -12.35 4.44 22.40
CA LYS A 30 -12.01 5.72 23.03
C LYS A 30 -12.08 5.55 24.54
N VAL A 31 -10.96 5.72 25.23
CA VAL A 31 -10.87 5.56 26.68
C VAL A 31 -10.28 6.85 27.26
N GLY A 32 -11.13 7.65 27.90
CA GLY A 32 -10.74 8.96 28.41
C GLY A 32 -10.24 9.89 27.30
N LYS A 33 -8.95 10.28 27.38
CA LYS A 33 -8.28 11.16 26.41
C LYS A 33 -7.49 10.40 25.34
N GLU A 34 -7.59 9.08 25.31
CA GLU A 34 -6.83 8.23 24.39
C GLU A 34 -7.77 7.44 23.46
N CYS A 35 -7.23 7.06 22.32
CA CYS A 35 -7.87 6.19 21.33
C CYS A 35 -7.01 4.95 21.15
N PHE A 36 -7.62 3.77 21.16
CA PHE A 36 -6.95 2.49 21.08
C PHE A 36 -7.47 1.67 19.91
N LEU A 37 -6.57 0.96 19.24
CA LEU A 37 -6.85 -0.06 18.26
C LEU A 37 -6.69 -1.44 18.89
N ASN A 38 -7.68 -2.31 18.69
CA ASN A 38 -7.64 -3.69 19.13
C ASN A 38 -7.24 -4.57 17.94
N LEU A 39 -6.08 -5.20 17.98
CA LEU A 39 -5.59 -6.07 16.90
C LEU A 39 -5.54 -7.53 17.35
N SER A 40 -5.86 -8.42 16.42
CA SER A 40 -5.64 -9.85 16.54
C SER A 40 -4.61 -10.28 15.52
N PHE A 41 -3.68 -11.13 15.93
CA PHE A 41 -2.59 -11.62 15.11
C PHE A 41 -2.47 -13.13 15.29
N GLN A 42 -2.33 -13.89 14.20
CA GLN A 42 -2.14 -15.33 14.24
C GLN A 42 -1.17 -15.78 13.15
N ASN A 43 -0.02 -16.33 13.55
CA ASN A 43 0.94 -16.89 12.59
C ASN A 43 0.54 -18.32 12.21
N GLU A 44 -0.14 -18.48 11.06
CA GLU A 44 -0.40 -19.80 10.48
C GLU A 44 0.69 -20.25 9.50
N SER A 45 1.62 -19.34 9.16
CA SER A 45 2.56 -19.50 8.07
C SER A 45 3.51 -20.69 8.18
N THR A 46 4.00 -21.14 7.03
CA THR A 46 5.03 -22.18 6.96
C THR A 46 6.35 -21.69 7.57
N LEU A 47 6.65 -20.40 7.45
CA LEU A 47 7.82 -19.78 8.09
C LEU A 47 7.61 -19.55 9.59
N LEU A 48 8.70 -19.64 10.35
CA LEU A 48 8.69 -19.30 11.77
C LEU A 48 9.00 -17.81 11.92
N ILE A 49 7.97 -16.98 11.74
CA ILE A 49 8.01 -15.54 12.04
C ILE A 49 7.79 -15.35 13.55
N GLU A 50 8.79 -14.82 14.24
CA GLU A 50 8.75 -14.61 15.69
C GLU A 50 8.60 -13.14 16.07
N ASN A 51 9.16 -12.22 15.27
CA ASN A 51 9.06 -10.79 15.55
C ASN A 51 8.52 -10.06 14.33
N VAL A 52 7.58 -9.13 14.56
CA VAL A 52 6.92 -8.34 13.52
C VAL A 52 6.76 -6.91 14.00
N ASN A 53 7.17 -5.98 13.14
CA ASN A 53 6.92 -4.56 13.30
C ASN A 53 5.85 -4.13 12.29
N LEU A 54 4.78 -3.53 12.78
CA LEU A 54 3.67 -3.00 11.98
C LEU A 54 3.51 -1.52 12.27
N LEU A 55 3.31 -0.74 11.21
CA LEU A 55 2.74 0.60 11.31
C LEU A 55 1.27 0.54 10.90
N VAL A 56 0.42 1.16 11.69
CA VAL A 56 -1.02 1.21 11.46
C VAL A 56 -1.42 2.65 11.21
N TYR A 57 -2.00 2.93 10.05
CA TYR A 57 -2.47 4.26 9.68
C TYR A 57 -3.99 4.28 9.70
N SER A 58 -4.55 5.22 10.46
CA SER A 58 -5.99 5.36 10.66
C SER A 58 -6.54 6.51 9.84
N PHE A 59 -7.59 6.27 9.06
CA PHE A 59 -8.19 7.25 8.16
C PHE A 59 -9.69 7.41 8.40
N ASP A 60 -10.20 8.58 8.01
CA ASP A 60 -11.64 8.80 7.90
C ASP A 60 -12.22 8.19 6.61
N LYS A 61 -13.53 8.30 6.42
CA LYS A 61 -14.22 7.83 5.20
C LYS A 61 -13.73 8.49 3.90
N ASN A 62 -13.10 9.66 3.99
CA ASN A 62 -12.60 10.44 2.84
C ASN A 62 -11.10 10.23 2.58
N ASN A 63 -10.48 9.26 3.25
CA ASN A 63 -9.04 8.99 3.22
C ASN A 63 -8.17 10.11 3.82
N LEU A 64 -8.71 10.93 4.73
CA LEU A 64 -7.90 11.86 5.52
C LEU A 64 -7.19 11.09 6.64
N LEU A 65 -5.88 11.25 6.78
CA LEU A 65 -5.11 10.64 7.87
C LEU A 65 -5.51 11.25 9.21
N LEU A 66 -6.01 10.42 10.12
CA LEU A 66 -6.42 10.81 11.46
C LEU A 66 -5.37 10.47 12.52
N GLY A 67 -4.62 9.39 12.33
CA GLY A 67 -3.63 8.96 13.31
C GLY A 67 -2.76 7.80 12.86
N LYS A 68 -1.76 7.49 13.69
CA LYS A 68 -0.77 6.45 13.47
C LYS A 68 -0.58 5.63 14.74
N SER A 69 -0.34 4.34 14.60
CA SER A 69 0.13 3.48 15.68
C SER A 69 1.34 2.68 15.24
N GLU A 70 2.18 2.35 16.21
CA GLU A 70 3.25 1.38 16.05
C GLU A 70 2.91 0.13 16.87
N VAL A 71 3.13 -1.03 16.27
CA VAL A 71 2.87 -2.31 16.89
C VAL A 71 4.12 -3.17 16.72
N ILE A 72 4.72 -3.54 17.84
CA ILE A 72 5.88 -4.42 17.90
C ILE A 72 5.42 -5.71 18.58
N LEU A 73 5.38 -6.79 17.82
CA LEU A 73 5.07 -8.12 18.32
C LEU A 73 6.36 -8.92 18.41
N ASN A 74 6.69 -9.40 19.61
CA ASN A 74 7.89 -10.18 19.88
C ASN A 74 7.54 -11.60 20.32
N LYS A 75 8.38 -12.57 19.93
CA LYS A 75 8.26 -13.99 20.33
C LYS A 75 6.88 -14.60 20.02
N ILE A 76 6.34 -14.29 18.85
CA ILE A 76 5.10 -14.85 18.30
C ILE A 76 5.26 -16.36 18.13
N ARG A 77 4.33 -17.13 18.70
CA ARG A 77 4.23 -18.58 18.56
C ARG A 77 3.26 -18.92 17.43
N LYS A 78 3.57 -19.99 16.69
CA LYS A 78 2.71 -20.49 15.61
C LYS A 78 1.34 -20.94 16.13
N LYS A 79 0.30 -20.69 15.33
CA LYS A 79 -1.10 -21.10 15.56
C LYS A 79 -1.70 -20.61 16.89
N GLN A 80 -1.01 -19.73 17.62
CA GLN A 80 -1.53 -19.09 18.81
C GLN A 80 -2.06 -17.72 18.43
N PRO A 81 -3.33 -17.39 18.73
CA PRO A 81 -3.86 -16.05 18.53
C PRO A 81 -3.30 -15.10 19.60
N TYR A 82 -2.83 -13.94 19.15
CA TYR A 82 -2.38 -12.82 19.97
C TYR A 82 -3.40 -11.71 19.86
N LYS A 83 -3.93 -11.25 21.00
CA LYS A 83 -4.77 -10.05 21.07
C LYS A 83 -3.97 -8.95 21.73
N ILE A 84 -3.88 -7.81 21.06
CA ILE A 84 -3.12 -6.66 21.52
C ILE A 84 -3.93 -5.38 21.36
N PHE A 85 -3.54 -4.38 22.14
CA PHE A 85 -4.10 -3.04 22.10
C PHE A 85 -2.95 -2.08 21.84
N THR A 86 -3.11 -1.14 20.92
CA THR A 86 -2.12 -0.09 20.67
C THR A 86 -2.80 1.26 20.70
N SER A 87 -2.14 2.26 21.27
CA SER A 87 -2.65 3.63 21.24
C SER A 87 -2.49 4.23 19.84
N VAL A 88 -3.45 5.07 19.45
CA VAL A 88 -3.42 5.80 18.19
C VAL A 88 -2.95 7.21 18.46
N GLU A 89 -1.74 7.51 18.00
CA GLU A 89 -1.20 8.86 17.98
C GLU A 89 -2.03 9.71 17.01
N MET A 90 -2.69 10.74 17.53
CA MET A 90 -3.54 11.63 16.74
C MET A 90 -3.54 13.04 17.31
N THR A 91 -3.88 14.01 16.47
CA THR A 91 -3.93 15.43 16.86
C THR A 91 -5.09 15.74 17.82
N SER A 92 -6.18 14.97 17.78
CA SER A 92 -7.31 15.12 18.70
C SER A 92 -8.07 13.82 18.88
N VAL A 93 -8.29 13.40 20.14
CA VAL A 93 -9.08 12.20 20.49
C VAL A 93 -10.51 12.22 19.93
N ARG A 94 -11.05 13.40 19.59
CA ARG A 94 -12.36 13.54 18.93
C ARG A 94 -12.40 12.86 17.56
N PHE A 95 -11.25 12.60 16.94
CA PHE A 95 -11.16 11.89 15.67
C PHE A 95 -11.25 10.37 15.82
N CYS A 96 -11.16 9.82 17.03
CA CYS A 96 -11.25 8.37 17.27
C CYS A 96 -12.54 7.76 16.67
N GLU A 97 -13.68 8.44 16.86
CA GLU A 97 -14.99 8.01 16.35
C GLU A 97 -15.13 8.18 14.82
N LYS A 98 -14.23 8.96 14.19
CA LYS A 98 -14.22 9.20 12.74
C LYS A 98 -13.41 8.17 11.96
N ILE A 99 -12.64 7.32 12.64
CA ILE A 99 -11.84 6.29 11.98
C ILE A 99 -12.79 5.29 11.30
N LYS A 100 -12.63 5.15 9.99
CA LYS A 100 -13.42 4.24 9.14
C LYS A 100 -12.55 3.34 8.27
N LYS A 101 -11.29 3.71 8.06
CA LYS A 101 -10.35 2.90 7.29
C LYS A 101 -9.02 2.76 8.02
N ILE A 102 -8.38 1.61 7.86
CA ILE A 102 -7.12 1.27 8.49
C ILE A 102 -6.20 0.65 7.44
N ASP A 103 -5.01 1.20 7.33
CA ASP A 103 -3.95 0.62 6.51
C ASP A 103 -2.84 0.06 7.39
N LEU A 104 -2.50 -1.21 7.16
CA LEU A 104 -1.40 -1.90 7.82
C LEU A 104 -0.18 -1.91 6.91
N VAL A 105 0.95 -1.49 7.45
CA VAL A 105 2.25 -1.53 6.77
C VAL A 105 3.18 -2.41 7.59
N VAL A 106 3.58 -3.57 7.06
CA VAL A 106 4.61 -4.38 7.69
C VAL A 106 5.96 -3.77 7.36
N THR A 107 6.63 -3.21 8.37
CA THR A 107 7.94 -2.59 8.17
C THR A 107 9.03 -3.64 8.14
N ASP A 108 8.99 -4.56 9.11
CA ASP A 108 9.96 -5.63 9.26
C ASP A 108 9.33 -6.88 9.85
N CYS A 109 9.86 -8.05 9.47
CA CYS A 109 9.69 -9.27 10.26
C CYS A 109 10.95 -10.11 10.27
N PHE A 110 11.08 -10.88 11.35
CA PHE A 110 12.27 -11.63 11.69
C PHE A 110 11.92 -13.08 11.99
N SER A 111 12.79 -13.97 11.53
CA SER A 111 12.76 -15.37 11.92
C SER A 111 13.37 -15.58 13.32
N LYS A 112 13.33 -16.81 13.82
CA LYS A 112 13.95 -17.21 15.09
C LYS A 112 15.46 -16.94 15.17
N SER A 113 16.18 -16.93 14.04
CA SER A 113 17.61 -16.59 13.99
C SER A 113 17.87 -15.07 13.98
N GLN A 114 16.84 -14.24 14.18
CA GLN A 114 16.87 -12.79 13.99
C GLN A 114 17.20 -12.36 12.56
N GLU A 115 17.13 -13.28 11.59
CA GLU A 115 17.30 -12.95 10.20
C GLU A 115 16.08 -12.18 9.69
N LYS A 116 16.35 -11.01 9.11
CA LYS A 116 15.33 -10.18 8.47
C LYS A 116 14.81 -10.87 7.21
N ILE A 117 13.50 -11.04 7.13
CA ILE A 117 12.83 -11.65 5.97
C ILE A 117 12.60 -10.58 4.90
N LYS A 118 13.18 -10.75 3.70
CA LYS A 118 13.16 -9.74 2.63
C LYS A 118 11.76 -9.42 2.07
N THR A 119 10.86 -10.39 2.00
CA THR A 119 9.52 -10.25 1.42
C THR A 119 8.44 -10.46 2.46
N CYS A 120 8.55 -9.71 3.56
CA CYS A 120 7.70 -9.88 4.72
C CYS A 120 6.21 -9.72 4.40
N ASN A 121 5.82 -8.66 3.67
CA ASN A 121 4.44 -8.35 3.31
C ASN A 121 3.69 -9.53 2.67
N ASN A 122 4.37 -10.35 1.87
CA ASN A 122 3.77 -11.45 1.12
C ASN A 122 3.25 -12.58 2.03
N PHE A 123 3.64 -12.58 3.30
CA PHE A 123 3.16 -13.57 4.26
C PHE A 123 1.93 -13.09 5.01
N PHE A 124 1.47 -11.84 4.84
CA PHE A 124 0.42 -11.26 5.67
C PHE A 124 -0.89 -11.16 4.91
N ARG A 125 -1.98 -11.49 5.58
CA ARG A 125 -3.33 -11.35 5.06
C ARG A 125 -4.27 -10.81 6.14
N ILE A 126 -5.26 -10.03 5.72
CA ILE A 126 -6.38 -9.66 6.59
C ILE A 126 -7.24 -10.89 6.85
N ASP A 127 -7.51 -11.17 8.13
CA ASP A 127 -8.44 -12.24 8.50
C ASP A 127 -9.88 -11.77 8.30
N ASP A 128 -10.45 -12.16 7.17
CA ASP A 128 -11.84 -11.85 6.81
C ASP A 128 -12.85 -12.64 7.69
N LYS A 129 -12.39 -13.64 8.46
CA LYS A 129 -13.25 -14.43 9.33
C LYS A 129 -13.49 -13.67 10.63
N LYS A 130 -14.64 -12.99 10.68
CA LYS A 130 -15.15 -12.19 11.82
C LYS A 130 -14.52 -10.79 11.91
N SER A 131 -14.98 -9.85 11.09
CA SER A 131 -15.22 -8.52 11.63
C SER A 131 -16.65 -8.50 12.15
N VAL A 132 -16.81 -8.39 13.47
CA VAL A 132 -18.13 -8.20 14.12
C VAL A 132 -18.57 -6.73 13.97
N ILE A 133 -17.81 -5.92 13.23
CA ILE A 133 -18.01 -4.49 13.06
C ILE A 133 -18.06 -4.22 11.55
N GLU A 134 -19.27 -4.09 11.00
CA GLU A 134 -19.55 -3.75 9.60
C GLU A 134 -18.96 -2.38 9.14
N SER A 135 -18.20 -1.67 9.98
CA SER A 135 -17.88 -0.26 9.76
C SER A 135 -16.40 0.09 9.55
N LEU A 136 -15.47 -0.88 9.51
CA LEU A 136 -14.04 -0.62 9.35
C LEU A 136 -13.47 -1.33 8.12
N GLU A 137 -13.03 -0.54 7.14
CA GLU A 137 -12.27 -1.00 5.98
C GLU A 137 -10.82 -1.22 6.41
N VAL A 138 -10.28 -2.43 6.28
CA VAL A 138 -8.90 -2.74 6.66
C VAL A 138 -8.14 -3.24 5.44
N SER A 139 -6.97 -2.68 5.16
CA SER A 139 -6.11 -3.10 4.06
C SER A 139 -4.66 -3.29 4.50
N ILE A 140 -3.92 -4.15 3.80
CA ILE A 140 -2.45 -4.23 3.91
C ILE A 140 -1.88 -3.43 2.76
N SER A 141 -1.01 -2.47 3.08
CA SER A 141 -0.41 -1.58 2.11
C SER A 141 0.99 -2.07 1.73
N GLU A 142 1.16 -2.42 0.47
CA GLU A 142 2.44 -2.86 -0.07
C GLU A 142 3.42 -1.69 -0.31
N ASN A 143 2.90 -0.51 -0.65
CA ASN A 143 3.73 0.68 -0.86
C ASN A 143 3.95 1.44 0.45
N THR A 144 5.10 1.19 1.08
CA THR A 144 5.49 1.89 2.31
C THR A 144 5.84 3.36 2.07
N ASN A 145 6.26 3.73 0.85
CA ASN A 145 6.72 5.08 0.54
C ASN A 145 5.62 6.12 0.66
N TYR A 146 4.37 5.74 0.41
CA TYR A 146 3.23 6.68 0.50
C TYR A 146 3.14 7.37 1.87
N TYR A 147 3.48 6.66 2.95
CA TYR A 147 3.35 7.18 4.31
C TYR A 147 4.63 7.86 4.82
N ILE A 148 5.72 7.86 4.03
CA ILE A 148 6.97 8.53 4.40
C ILE A 148 6.79 10.03 4.14
N LYS A 149 6.75 10.82 5.21
CA LYS A 149 6.77 12.29 5.10
C LYS A 149 8.11 12.77 4.54
N ASN A 150 8.08 13.83 3.74
CA ASN A 150 9.27 14.44 3.13
C ASN A 150 10.09 13.54 2.20
N ILE A 151 9.45 12.85 1.23
CA ILE A 151 10.17 12.38 0.03
C ILE A 151 10.52 13.63 -0.81
N ASN A 152 11.46 14.44 -0.31
CA ASN A 152 11.82 15.75 -0.85
C ASN A 152 12.74 15.64 -2.06
N LYS A 153 12.30 14.91 -3.07
CA LYS A 153 12.97 14.91 -4.37
C LYS A 153 11.91 15.15 -5.43
N ASP A 154 11.89 16.39 -5.91
CA ASP A 154 11.27 16.72 -7.17
C ASP A 154 12.21 16.23 -8.27
N PHE A 155 11.63 15.67 -9.33
CA PHE A 155 12.35 15.08 -10.45
C PHE A 155 11.89 15.72 -11.72
N PHE A 156 12.79 16.43 -12.39
CA PHE A 156 12.52 16.95 -13.71
C PHE A 156 12.69 15.85 -14.76
N ILE A 157 11.69 15.68 -15.63
CA ILE A 157 11.68 14.76 -16.78
C ILE A 157 11.80 15.58 -18.06
N PRO A 158 13.00 15.71 -18.67
CA PRO A 158 13.22 16.57 -19.82
C PRO A 158 12.37 16.22 -21.03
N GLU A 159 12.16 14.92 -21.30
CA GLU A 159 11.40 14.44 -22.45
C GLU A 159 9.93 14.84 -22.39
N LEU A 160 9.39 15.06 -21.19
CA LEU A 160 8.03 15.50 -20.95
C LEU A 160 7.95 16.98 -20.53
N ASN A 161 9.08 17.63 -20.26
CA ASN A 161 9.18 19.00 -19.75
C ASN A 161 8.31 19.24 -18.50
N VAL A 162 8.44 18.36 -17.50
CA VAL A 162 7.59 18.33 -16.30
C VAL A 162 8.42 17.95 -15.07
N SER A 163 8.15 18.59 -13.94
CA SER A 163 8.69 18.21 -12.63
C SER A 163 7.66 17.36 -11.90
N LEU A 164 8.08 16.17 -11.49
CA LEU A 164 7.27 15.16 -10.84
C LEU A 164 7.77 14.88 -9.43
N LYS A 165 6.86 14.53 -8.54
CA LYS A 165 7.17 14.02 -7.20
C LYS A 165 6.45 12.70 -6.98
N VAL A 166 7.10 11.75 -6.33
CA VAL A 166 6.44 10.49 -5.94
C VAL A 166 5.29 10.81 -4.99
N LEU A 167 4.11 10.19 -5.19
CA LEU A 167 2.96 10.41 -4.35
C LEU A 167 3.26 9.99 -2.90
N ASP A 168 3.26 10.96 -2.00
CA ASP A 168 3.27 10.80 -0.55
C ASP A 168 1.99 11.38 0.06
N ILE A 169 1.76 11.11 1.34
CA ILE A 169 0.54 11.50 2.05
C ILE A 169 0.33 13.01 2.11
N GLU A 170 1.41 13.79 2.24
CA GLU A 170 1.35 15.26 2.30
C GLU A 170 1.00 15.84 0.91
N THR A 171 1.56 15.24 -0.13
CA THR A 171 1.29 15.60 -1.53
C THR A 171 -0.13 15.21 -1.91
N ALA A 172 -0.61 14.05 -1.46
CA ALA A 172 -1.98 13.60 -1.66
C ALA A 172 -2.98 14.57 -1.00
N GLU A 173 -2.71 14.99 0.23
CA GLU A 173 -3.53 15.97 0.94
C GLU A 173 -3.54 17.33 0.22
N ARG A 174 -2.36 17.84 -0.15
CA ARG A 174 -2.20 19.12 -0.86
C ARG A 174 -3.02 19.20 -2.14
N TYR A 175 -2.96 18.16 -2.98
CA TYR A 175 -3.67 18.12 -4.27
C TYR A 175 -5.02 17.41 -4.18
N LYS A 176 -5.48 17.09 -2.97
CA LYS A 176 -6.76 16.41 -2.70
C LYS A 176 -6.90 15.07 -3.43
N ILE A 177 -5.80 14.36 -3.70
CA ILE A 177 -5.80 13.05 -4.36
C ILE A 177 -6.39 12.03 -3.38
N ARG A 178 -7.47 11.34 -3.77
CA ARG A 178 -8.12 10.31 -2.96
C ARG A 178 -8.01 8.96 -3.67
N ASN A 179 -8.03 7.87 -2.89
CA ASN A 179 -8.04 6.48 -3.38
C ASN A 179 -6.76 5.99 -4.09
N TYR A 180 -5.76 6.85 -4.31
CA TYR A 180 -4.46 6.43 -4.85
C TYR A 180 -3.37 6.55 -3.78
N LYS A 181 -2.52 5.52 -3.71
CA LYS A 181 -1.33 5.46 -2.84
C LYS A 181 -0.02 5.39 -3.62
N ASN A 182 -0.11 5.36 -4.96
CA ASN A 182 1.00 5.19 -5.88
C ASN A 182 0.86 6.19 -7.04
N GLY A 183 1.97 6.45 -7.71
CA GLY A 183 2.02 7.34 -8.87
C GLY A 183 2.96 8.53 -8.69
N LEU A 184 2.98 9.39 -9.69
CA LEU A 184 3.83 10.57 -9.76
C LEU A 184 2.96 11.82 -9.92
N VAL A 185 3.05 12.74 -8.98
CA VAL A 185 2.30 14.00 -8.99
C VAL A 185 3.07 15.05 -9.75
N VAL A 186 2.40 15.76 -10.65
CA VAL A 186 2.93 16.92 -11.36
C VAL A 186 3.01 18.10 -10.38
N ILE A 187 4.23 18.56 -10.08
CA ILE A 187 4.49 19.71 -9.19
C ILE A 187 4.75 20.98 -9.99
N ASN A 188 5.38 20.86 -11.15
CA ASN A 188 5.57 21.99 -12.07
C ASN A 188 5.56 21.46 -13.52
N LYS A 189 5.14 22.29 -14.47
CA LYS A 189 5.01 21.90 -15.87
C LYS A 189 5.26 23.07 -16.81
N ASP A 190 6.04 22.79 -17.84
CA ASP A 190 6.34 23.70 -18.95
C ASP A 190 5.79 23.14 -20.28
N ASN A 191 4.63 22.46 -20.20
CA ASN A 191 3.91 21.93 -21.36
C ASN A 191 2.39 22.16 -21.21
N ASN A 192 1.63 21.76 -22.24
CA ASN A 192 0.17 21.94 -22.27
C ASN A 192 -0.62 20.65 -21.96
N PHE A 193 0.05 19.51 -21.81
CA PHE A 193 -0.60 18.21 -21.59
C PHE A 193 -0.99 18.02 -20.13
N PHE A 194 -0.13 18.47 -19.22
CA PHE A 194 -0.30 18.31 -17.78
C PHE A 194 -0.79 19.59 -17.10
N LYS A 195 -1.35 19.40 -15.91
CA LYS A 195 -1.66 20.45 -14.94
C LYS A 195 -0.98 20.10 -13.63
N GLU A 196 -0.60 21.13 -12.89
CA GLU A 196 -0.15 20.95 -11.51
C GLU A 196 -1.23 20.21 -10.70
N GLY A 197 -0.80 19.20 -9.93
CA GLY A 197 -1.67 18.30 -9.19
C GLY A 197 -2.24 17.11 -9.98
N ASP A 198 -1.95 16.99 -11.28
CA ASP A 198 -2.23 15.74 -11.99
C ASP A 198 -1.40 14.59 -11.39
N LEU A 199 -2.02 13.43 -11.17
CA LEU A 199 -1.33 12.22 -10.74
C LEU A 199 -1.15 11.28 -11.92
N ILE A 200 0.07 11.06 -12.38
CA ILE A 200 0.41 10.03 -13.36
C ILE A 200 0.39 8.68 -12.66
N ILE A 201 -0.46 7.77 -13.13
CA ILE A 201 -0.64 6.43 -12.57
C ILE A 201 -0.10 5.33 -13.51
N GLU A 202 -0.08 5.59 -14.82
CA GLU A 202 0.43 4.63 -15.81
C GLU A 202 1.11 5.33 -16.99
N ALA A 203 2.01 4.60 -17.65
CA ALA A 203 2.57 4.96 -18.95
C ALA A 203 2.67 3.73 -19.86
N GLU A 204 2.20 3.84 -21.11
CA GLU A 204 2.06 2.73 -22.06
C GLU A 204 1.37 1.50 -21.42
N MET A 205 0.26 1.71 -20.70
CA MET A 205 -0.49 0.65 -20.00
C MET A 205 0.31 -0.09 -18.91
N ASN A 206 1.37 0.51 -18.37
CA ASN A 206 2.12 -0.03 -17.25
C ASN A 206 2.03 0.91 -16.06
N SER A 207 1.66 0.37 -14.88
CA SER A 207 1.58 1.14 -13.65
C SER A 207 2.93 1.76 -13.27
N ILE A 208 2.88 2.98 -12.75
CA ILE A 208 4.05 3.76 -12.36
C ILE A 208 4.01 3.97 -10.85
N PHE A 209 5.06 3.50 -10.16
CA PHE A 209 5.21 3.65 -8.72
C PHE A 209 6.35 4.61 -8.37
N LYS A 210 7.37 4.66 -9.22
CA LYS A 210 8.60 5.44 -9.04
C LYS A 210 9.00 6.11 -10.35
N ILE A 211 9.85 7.13 -10.24
CA ILE A 211 10.42 7.85 -11.40
C ILE A 211 11.16 6.92 -12.36
N LYS A 212 11.84 5.90 -11.83
CA LYS A 212 12.55 4.90 -12.63
C LYS A 212 11.61 4.20 -13.61
N ASP A 213 10.41 3.84 -13.18
CA ASP A 213 9.43 3.13 -13.99
C ASP A 213 9.03 3.98 -15.22
N LEU A 214 8.77 5.28 -15.00
CA LEU A 214 8.44 6.20 -16.09
C LEU A 214 9.62 6.39 -17.06
N ASN A 215 10.83 6.59 -16.52
CA ASN A 215 12.04 6.75 -17.34
C ASN A 215 12.32 5.53 -18.21
N GLU A 216 12.10 4.31 -17.70
CA GLU A 216 12.22 3.09 -18.49
C GLU A 216 11.20 3.05 -19.63
N LYS A 217 9.95 3.44 -19.37
CA LYS A 217 8.92 3.50 -20.41
C LYS A 217 9.23 4.55 -21.48
N ILE A 218 9.68 5.75 -21.08
CA ILE A 218 10.13 6.78 -22.03
C ILE A 218 11.28 6.27 -22.91
N LYS A 219 12.28 5.62 -22.32
CA LYS A 219 13.41 5.03 -23.07
C LYS A 219 12.94 3.99 -24.08
N LEU A 220 12.02 3.09 -23.68
CA LEU A 220 11.44 2.10 -24.59
C LEU A 220 10.70 2.74 -25.76
N VAL A 221 9.88 3.78 -25.49
CA VAL A 221 9.15 4.52 -26.53
C VAL A 221 10.12 5.18 -27.53
N LYS A 222 11.20 5.83 -27.05
CA LYS A 222 12.24 6.43 -27.90
C LYS A 222 12.99 5.39 -28.73
N ASN A 223 13.39 4.26 -28.13
CA ASN A 223 14.06 3.16 -28.82
C ASN A 223 13.19 2.58 -29.95
N ASN A 224 11.87 2.54 -29.73
CA ASN A 224 10.89 2.12 -30.73
C ASN A 224 10.55 3.22 -31.75
N LYS A 225 11.27 4.35 -31.75
CA LYS A 225 11.08 5.50 -32.65
C LYS A 225 9.66 6.09 -32.61
N LYS A 226 8.91 5.85 -31.54
CA LYS A 226 7.61 6.50 -31.31
C LYS A 226 7.85 7.96 -30.90
N LYS A 227 7.05 8.87 -31.45
CA LYS A 227 7.12 10.32 -31.14
C LYS A 227 6.30 10.72 -29.92
N SER A 228 5.41 9.86 -29.46
CA SER A 228 4.53 10.12 -28.32
C SER A 228 4.46 8.92 -27.40
N ILE A 229 4.17 9.20 -26.13
CA ILE A 229 3.90 8.24 -25.06
C ILE A 229 2.46 8.40 -24.59
N LEU A 230 1.75 7.29 -24.38
CA LEU A 230 0.43 7.30 -23.76
C LEU A 230 0.58 7.30 -22.24
N ILE A 231 -0.06 8.25 -21.58
CA ILE A 231 -0.02 8.42 -20.13
C ILE A 231 -1.45 8.41 -19.58
N SER A 232 -1.69 7.55 -18.59
CA SER A 232 -2.91 7.54 -17.78
C SER A 232 -2.65 8.41 -16.54
N LEU A 233 -3.53 9.37 -16.30
CA LEU A 233 -3.43 10.27 -15.15
C LEU A 233 -4.78 10.49 -14.48
N VAL A 234 -4.74 10.89 -13.22
CA VAL A 234 -5.91 11.31 -12.45
C VAL A 234 -5.89 12.83 -12.35
N ARG A 235 -6.98 13.45 -12.76
CA ARG A 235 -7.18 14.91 -12.68
C ARG A 235 -8.55 15.17 -12.06
N LYS A 236 -8.58 15.84 -10.91
CA LYS A 236 -9.82 16.13 -10.16
C LYS A 236 -10.64 14.85 -9.85
N GLN A 237 -9.97 13.78 -9.42
CA GLN A 237 -10.57 12.46 -9.13
C GLN A 237 -11.10 11.68 -10.34
N GLU A 238 -10.84 12.13 -11.55
CA GLU A 238 -11.19 11.41 -12.77
C GLU A 238 -9.95 10.92 -13.48
N GLU A 239 -9.97 9.65 -13.89
CA GLU A 239 -8.96 9.11 -14.79
C GLU A 239 -9.11 9.70 -16.19
N LYS A 240 -7.98 10.06 -16.78
CA LYS A 240 -7.87 10.62 -18.13
C LYS A 240 -6.66 10.00 -18.82
N PHE A 241 -6.76 9.86 -20.13
CA PHE A 241 -5.68 9.40 -20.97
C PHE A 241 -5.18 10.55 -21.84
N VAL A 242 -3.86 10.74 -21.90
CA VAL A 242 -3.23 11.76 -22.73
C VAL A 242 -2.09 11.16 -23.53
N ALA A 243 -2.03 11.47 -24.82
CA ALA A 243 -0.86 11.20 -25.64
C ALA A 243 0.07 12.40 -25.59
N VAL A 244 1.27 12.21 -25.05
CA VAL A 244 2.26 13.28 -24.84
C VAL A 244 3.37 13.12 -25.86
N PHE A 245 3.64 14.16 -26.63
CA PHE A 245 4.78 14.18 -27.55
C PHE A 245 6.08 14.31 -26.77
N LEU A 246 7.01 13.40 -27.04
CA LEU A 246 8.34 13.40 -26.42
C LEU A 246 9.22 14.46 -27.10
N LYS A 247 10.04 15.15 -26.29
CA LYS A 247 11.16 15.96 -26.78
C LYS A 247 12.38 15.11 -27.17
#